data_AF-A0A0J7J929-F1
#
_entry.id   AF-A0A0J7J929-F1
#
_cell.length_a   1.000
_cell.length_b   1.000
_cell.length_c   1.000
_cell.angle_alpha   90.00
_cell.angle_beta   90.00
_cell.angle_gamma   90.00
#
_symmetry.space_group_name_H-M   'P 1'
#
loop_
_entity.id
_entity.type
_entity.pdbx_description
1 polymer ?
#
loop_
_entity_poly.entity_id
_entity_poly.type
_entity_poly.pdbx_seq_one_letter_code
_entity_poly.pdbx_strand_id
1 'polypeptide(L)'
;MAKPTVKLTLELTASTELLLARASESADFKTLTAFIERAAVEKALQILDDTKAITLDSESFEAFIASCESPAPPNDTLKFAFQGRTTKKDISQLDENG
;
A
#
# COMPACT_ATOMS: atom_id res chain seq x y z
N MET A 1 -20.90 12.30 -16.45
CA MET A 1 -20.72 13.17 -15.27
C MET A 1 -19.27 13.62 -15.25
N ALA A 2 -18.97 14.91 -15.11
CA ALA A 2 -17.59 15.41 -15.08
C ALA A 2 -16.89 15.00 -13.77
N LYS A 3 -15.62 14.59 -13.84
CA LYS A 3 -14.82 14.21 -12.67
C LYS A 3 -14.50 15.48 -11.85
N PRO A 4 -14.58 15.45 -10.50
CA PRO A 4 -14.23 16.60 -9.69
C PRO A 4 -12.74 16.92 -9.84
N THR A 5 -12.41 18.18 -10.13
CA THR A 5 -11.04 18.68 -10.28
C THR A 5 -10.64 19.46 -9.04
N VAL A 6 -9.40 19.28 -8.58
CA VAL A 6 -8.82 19.98 -7.43
C VAL A 6 -7.57 20.72 -7.90
N LYS A 7 -7.31 21.90 -7.34
CA LYS A 7 -6.12 22.71 -7.64
C LYS A 7 -4.99 22.37 -6.66
N LEU A 8 -3.81 22.10 -7.20
CA LEU A 8 -2.57 21.98 -6.44
C LEU A 8 -1.85 23.33 -6.42
N THR A 9 -1.49 23.82 -5.24
CA THR A 9 -0.69 25.03 -5.04
C THR A 9 0.65 24.64 -4.43
N LEU A 10 1.75 25.10 -5.02
CA LEU A 10 3.11 24.78 -4.59
C LEU A 10 3.94 26.06 -4.54
N GLU A 11 4.77 26.19 -3.52
CA GLU A 11 5.82 27.21 -3.45
C GLU A 11 7.17 26.51 -3.67
N LEU A 12 7.92 26.98 -4.65
CA LEU A 12 9.22 26.41 -5.03
C LEU A 12 10.31 27.45 -4.80
N THR A 13 11.48 26.99 -4.36
CA THR A 13 12.67 27.83 -4.44
C THR A 13 13.16 27.89 -5.89
N ALA A 14 13.86 28.97 -6.25
CA ALA A 14 14.42 29.14 -7.60
C ALA A 14 15.34 27.98 -8.01
N SER A 15 16.10 27.41 -7.06
CA SER A 15 16.95 26.24 -7.31
C SER A 15 16.15 24.99 -7.67
N THR A 16 15.02 24.78 -7.00
CA THR A 16 14.13 23.63 -7.22
C THR A 16 13.39 23.76 -8.54
N GLU A 17 12.89 24.95 -8.85
CA GLU A 17 12.24 25.23 -10.13
C GLU A 17 13.19 24.95 -11.31
N LEU A 18 14.43 25.44 -11.24
CA LEU A 18 15.42 25.22 -12.28
C LEU A 18 15.76 23.74 -12.46
N LEU A 19 15.89 22.99 -11.36
CA LEU A 19 16.12 21.55 -11.41
C LEU A 19 14.96 20.82 -12.08
N LEU A 20 13.72 21.10 -11.67
CA LEU A 20 12.53 20.46 -12.21
C LEU A 20 12.29 20.84 -13.67
N ALA A 21 12.57 22.08 -14.06
CA ALA A 21 12.48 22.53 -15.45
C ALA A 21 13.47 21.76 -16.35
N ARG A 22 14.73 21.61 -15.92
CA ARG A 22 15.74 20.82 -16.66
C ARG A 22 15.36 19.35 -16.75
N ALA A 23 14.84 18.77 -15.67
CA ALA A 23 14.38 17.39 -15.67
C ALA A 23 13.16 17.18 -16.60
N SER A 24 12.21 18.13 -16.57
CA SER A 24 11.05 18.15 -17.46
C SER A 24 11.47 18.20 -18.94
N GLU A 25 12.43 19.07 -19.28
CA GLU A 25 12.97 19.17 -20.64
C GLU A 25 13.70 17.90 -21.06
N SER A 26 14.52 17.33 -20.17
CA SER A 26 15.27 16.09 -20.43
C SER A 26 14.37 14.86 -20.62
N ALA A 27 13.17 14.88 -20.04
CA ALA A 27 12.18 13.82 -20.14
C ALA A 27 11.09 14.12 -21.20
N ASP A 28 11.31 15.11 -22.08
CA ASP A 28 10.44 15.49 -23.19
C ASP A 28 9.00 15.90 -22.78
N PHE A 29 8.84 16.46 -21.57
CA PHE A 29 7.55 16.99 -21.13
C PHE A 29 7.29 18.38 -21.70
N LYS A 30 6.06 18.58 -22.21
CA LYS A 30 5.62 19.87 -22.78
C LYS A 30 5.48 20.99 -21.75
N THR A 31 5.17 20.65 -20.50
CA THR A 31 4.98 21.63 -19.43
C THR A 31 5.53 21.09 -18.12
N LEU A 32 6.07 22.00 -17.30
CA LEU A 32 6.55 21.68 -15.96
C LEU A 32 5.44 21.08 -15.07
N THR A 33 4.20 21.56 -15.21
CA THR A 33 3.06 21.02 -14.47
C THR A 33 2.77 19.56 -14.83
N ALA A 34 2.82 19.20 -16.12
CA ALA A 34 2.59 17.82 -16.54
C ALA A 34 3.70 16.89 -16.02
N PHE A 35 4.94 17.37 -16.02
CA PHE A 35 6.06 16.65 -15.42
C PHE A 35 5.86 16.42 -13.91
N ILE A 36 5.52 17.48 -13.16
CA ILE A 36 5.31 17.39 -11.71
C ILE A 36 4.14 16.47 -11.37
N GLU A 37 3.02 16.58 -12.10
CA GLU A 37 1.86 15.69 -11.91
C GLU A 37 2.24 14.23 -12.12
N ARG A 38 2.95 13.94 -13.22
CA ARG A 38 3.37 12.57 -13.53
C ARG A 38 4.33 12.01 -12.48
N ALA A 39 5.35 12.78 -12.12
CA ALA A 39 6.34 12.39 -11.11
C ALA A 39 5.71 12.17 -9.73
N ALA A 40 4.77 13.03 -9.33
CA ALA A 40 4.05 12.91 -8.07
C ALA A 40 3.19 11.63 -8.03
N VAL A 41 2.47 11.32 -9.11
CA VAL A 41 1.68 10.09 -9.22
C VAL A 41 2.58 8.85 -9.18
N GLU A 42 3.65 8.83 -9.97
CA GLU A 42 4.59 7.70 -9.99
C GLU A 42 5.20 7.44 -8.61
N LYS A 43 5.62 8.50 -7.91
CA LYS A 43 6.19 8.35 -6.57
C LYS A 43 5.16 7.92 -5.54
N ALA A 44 3.92 8.42 -5.63
CA ALA A 44 2.85 8.00 -4.75
C ALA A 44 2.50 6.52 -4.93
N LEU A 45 2.42 6.04 -6.18
CA LEU A 45 2.20 4.62 -6.47
C LEU A 45 3.33 3.76 -5.90
N GLN A 46 4.59 4.16 -6.12
CA GLN A 46 5.73 3.45 -5.58
C GLN A 46 5.66 3.33 -4.05
N ILE A 47 5.36 4.41 -3.34
CA ILE A 47 5.22 4.39 -1.87
C ILE A 47 4.07 3.47 -1.42
N LEU A 48 2.94 3.52 -2.11
CA LEU A 48 1.79 2.67 -1.80
C LEU A 48 2.07 1.19 -2.07
N ASP A 49 2.90 0.87 -3.06
CA ASP A 49 3.28 -0.50 -3.36
C ASP A 49 4.37 -0.98 -2.39
N ASP A 50 5.35 -0.14 -2.07
CA ASP A 50 6.40 -0.42 -1.08
C ASP A 50 5.81 -0.72 0.31
N THR A 51 4.74 -0.02 0.69
CA THR A 51 4.05 -0.26 1.98
C THR A 51 3.23 -1.54 2.02
N LYS A 52 2.85 -2.09 0.86
CA LYS A 52 2.10 -3.36 0.75
C LYS A 52 3.02 -4.56 0.54
N ALA A 53 4.26 -4.32 0.12
CA ALA A 53 5.24 -5.35 -0.11
C ALA A 53 5.95 -5.71 1.21
N ILE A 54 6.08 -7.01 1.47
CA ILE A 54 7.00 -7.51 2.47
C ILE A 54 8.23 -7.99 1.71
N THR A 55 9.33 -7.24 1.82
CA THR A 55 10.61 -7.63 1.25
C THR A 55 11.34 -8.50 2.26
N LEU A 56 11.60 -9.76 1.89
CA LEU A 56 12.34 -10.71 2.71
C LEU A 56 13.78 -10.80 2.21
N ASP A 57 14.73 -10.96 3.13
CA ASP A 57 16.05 -11.47 2.78
C ASP A 57 15.96 -12.94 2.33
N SER A 58 17.04 -13.46 1.74
CA SER A 58 17.05 -14.80 1.17
C SER A 58 16.72 -15.90 2.19
N GLU A 59 17.23 -15.81 3.42
CA GLU A 59 17.01 -16.81 4.46
C GLU A 59 15.55 -16.80 4.92
N SER A 60 15.01 -15.60 5.15
CA SER A 60 13.60 -15.40 5.50
C SER A 60 12.65 -15.86 4.38
N PHE A 61 13.03 -15.68 3.12
CA PHE A 61 12.25 -16.14 1.97
C PHE A 61 12.22 -17.67 1.88
N GLU A 62 13.36 -18.35 2.04
CA GLU A 62 13.42 -19.81 2.07
C GLU A 62 12.60 -20.39 3.23
N ALA A 63 12.71 -19.79 4.43
CA ALA A 63 11.92 -20.20 5.59
C ALA A 63 10.40 -20.01 5.37
N PHE A 64 10.00 -18.92 4.70
CA PHE A 64 8.62 -18.67 4.31
C PHE A 64 8.11 -19.74 3.33
N ILE A 65 8.86 -20.03 2.26
CA ILE A 65 8.49 -21.05 1.28
C ILE A 65 8.38 -22.44 1.94
N ALA A 66 9.35 -22.83 2.75
CA ALA A 66 9.30 -24.11 3.48
C ALA A 66 8.07 -24.20 4.39
N SER A 67 7.68 -23.09 5.04
CA SER A 67 6.48 -23.02 5.87
C SER A 67 5.18 -23.14 5.05
N CYS A 68 5.16 -22.65 3.81
CA CYS A 68 4.03 -22.81 2.90
C CYS A 68 3.91 -24.24 2.35
N GLU A 69 5.04 -24.90 2.07
CA GLU A 69 5.08 -26.27 1.55
C GLU A 69 4.75 -27.31 2.62
N SER A 70 5.18 -27.07 3.87
CA SER A 70 4.93 -27.96 5.00
C SER A 70 4.36 -27.19 6.20
N PRO A 71 3.09 -26.74 6.13
CA PRO A 71 2.49 -25.96 7.19
C PRO A 71 2.32 -26.76 8.48
N ALA A 72 2.81 -26.21 9.59
CA ALA A 72 2.58 -26.78 10.90
C ALA A 72 1.09 -26.65 11.31
N PRO A 73 0.54 -27.60 12.09
CA PRO A 73 -0.80 -27.44 12.64
C PRO A 73 -0.85 -26.23 13.58
N PRO A 74 -1.99 -25.52 13.67
CA PRO A 74 -2.17 -24.44 14.64
C PRO A 74 -1.87 -24.93 16.06
N ASN A 75 -1.18 -24.11 16.86
CA ASN A 75 -0.95 -24.43 18.27
C ASN A 75 -2.24 -24.29 19.10
N ASP A 76 -2.20 -24.77 20.34
CA ASP A 76 -3.40 -24.82 21.19
C ASP A 76 -3.92 -23.43 21.57
N THR A 77 -3.05 -22.42 21.65
CA THR A 77 -3.44 -21.02 21.85
C THR A 77 -4.29 -20.51 20.67
N LEU A 78 -3.87 -20.79 19.44
CA LEU A 78 -4.62 -20.41 18.24
C LEU A 78 -5.93 -21.18 18.12
N LYS A 79 -5.95 -22.48 18.46
CA LYS A 79 -7.17 -23.28 18.49
C LYS A 79 -8.19 -22.72 19.50
N PHE A 80 -7.74 -22.38 20.71
CA PHE A 80 -8.60 -21.80 21.74
C PHE A 80 -9.18 -20.44 21.33
N ALA A 81 -8.34 -19.55 20.78
CA ALA A 81 -8.79 -18.25 20.28
C ALA A 81 -9.83 -18.38 19.15
N PHE A 82 -9.63 -19.36 18.24
CA PHE A 82 -10.59 -19.65 17.18
C PHE A 82 -11.94 -20.12 17.72
N GLN A 83 -11.95 -21.05 18.69
CA GLN A 83 -13.16 -21.53 19.37
C GLN A 83 -13.91 -20.39 20.09
N GLY A 84 -13.18 -19.46 20.70
CA GLY A 84 -13.78 -18.26 21.30
C GLY A 84 -14.42 -17.32 20.27
N ARG A 85 -13.90 -17.26 19.04
CA ARG A 85 -14.47 -16.44 17.95
C ARG A 85 -15.74 -17.07 17.36
N THR A 86 -15.78 -18.38 17.18
CA THR A 86 -16.97 -19.08 16.64
C THR A 86 -18.12 -19.04 17.63
N THR A 87 -17.86 -19.30 18.91
CA THR A 87 -18.90 -19.24 19.96
C THR A 87 -19.48 -17.85 20.13
N LYS A 88 -18.66 -16.78 20.05
CA LYS A 88 -19.14 -15.40 20.11
C LYS A 88 -20.02 -14.99 18.93
N LYS A 89 -19.79 -15.56 17.74
CA LYS A 89 -20.60 -15.29 16.53
C LYS A 89 -21.98 -15.96 16.61
N ASP A 90 -22.07 -17.14 17.22
CA ASP A 90 -23.32 -17.89 17.36
C ASP A 90 -24.25 -17.27 18.43
N ILE A 91 -23.69 -16.69 19.49
CA ILE A 91 -24.50 -16.02 20.53
C ILE A 91 -25.15 -14.74 19.98
N SER A 92 -24.44 -13.98 19.14
CA SER A 92 -25.00 -12.76 18.51
C SER A 92 -26.10 -13.02 17.47
N GLN A 93 -26.32 -14.26 17.03
CA GLN A 93 -27.43 -14.61 16.12
C GLN A 93 -28.68 -15.12 16.87
N LEU A 94 -28.60 -15.34 18.18
CA LEU A 94 -29.73 -15.76 19.01
C LEU A 94 -30.50 -14.57 19.61
N ASP A 95 -29.93 -13.36 19.56
CA ASP A 95 -30.51 -12.16 20.16
C ASP A 95 -31.45 -11.38 19.20
N GLU A 96 -31.55 -11.77 17.92
CA GLU A 96 -32.38 -11.07 16.91
C GLU A 96 -33.72 -11.78 16.58
N ASN A 97 -34.01 -12.93 17.19
CA ASN A 97 -35.28 -13.67 17.01
C ASN A 97 -35.97 -14.00 18.35
N GLY A 98 -35.99 -13.03 19.29
CA GLY A 98 -36.76 -13.08 20.53
C GLY A 98 -37.89 -12.07 20.55
#